data_AF-A0A7K4KX25-F1
#
_entry.id   AF-A0A7K4KX25-F1
#
_cell.length_a   1.000
_cell.length_b   1.000
_cell.length_c   1.000
_cell.angle_alpha   90.00
_cell.angle_beta   90.00
_cell.angle_gamma   90.00
#
_symmetry.space_group_name_H-M   'P 1'
#
loop_
_entity.id
_entity.type
_entity.pdbx_description
1 polymer ?
#
loop_
_entity_poly.entity_id
_entity_poly.type
_entity_poly.pdbx_seq_one_letter_code
_entity_poly.pdbx_strand_id
1 'polypeptide(L)'
;ALVRAARALLAGERAPARQKLLLDVLHNVEENSGAEQRHDDRPWFEGECGAGPRDKPRAGGVESRFKNKSSYMRYSCENRIRSYMKEVNGFISNVHPTARDAYKKITDLMLEKLKSVKYNGCYFDRREEEETARLCTVEGWFSCQGPFDRDFCPCKHSINPYSNRESRILFSTWNLDHIIEKKRTVVPELAEAVKARDGREVNWEYFYQLLFTLDNLKLVHIACHKKTNHNLSCDKTKIYRKRKQTQKIS
;
A
#
# COMPACT_ATOMS: atom_id res chain seq x y z
N ALA A 1 -5.03 -30.42 -19.27
CA ALA A 1 -6.05 -30.56 -20.33
C ALA A 1 -6.75 -29.22 -20.63
N LEU A 2 -7.21 -28.51 -19.60
CA LEU A 2 -7.92 -27.23 -19.71
C LEU A 2 -7.16 -26.15 -20.50
N VAL A 3 -5.89 -25.88 -20.19
CA VAL A 3 -5.06 -24.87 -20.89
C VAL A 3 -5.01 -25.13 -22.40
N ARG A 4 -4.70 -26.37 -22.81
CA ARG A 4 -4.63 -26.73 -24.23
C ARG A 4 -5.98 -26.52 -24.92
N ALA A 5 -7.08 -26.88 -24.26
CA ALA A 5 -8.43 -26.69 -24.79
C ALA A 5 -8.77 -25.20 -24.92
N ALA A 6 -8.48 -24.38 -23.90
CA ALA A 6 -8.74 -22.94 -23.92
C ALA A 6 -7.92 -22.22 -25.01
N ARG A 7 -6.64 -22.58 -25.20
CA ARG A 7 -5.81 -22.07 -26.32
C ARG A 7 -6.37 -22.47 -27.69
N ALA A 8 -6.80 -23.71 -27.84
CA ALA A 8 -7.38 -24.19 -29.10
C ALA A 8 -8.71 -23.47 -29.43
N LEU A 9 -9.58 -23.27 -28.43
CA LEU A 9 -10.81 -22.50 -28.58
C LEU A 9 -10.52 -21.04 -28.94
N LEU A 10 -9.52 -20.43 -28.30
CA LEU A 10 -9.15 -19.04 -28.53
C LEU A 10 -8.64 -18.79 -29.96
N ALA A 11 -7.91 -19.73 -30.55
CA ALA A 11 -7.29 -19.57 -31.88
C ALA A 11 -8.30 -19.30 -33.02
N GLY A 12 -9.52 -19.83 -32.92
CA GLY A 12 -10.58 -19.66 -33.91
C GLY A 12 -11.71 -18.72 -33.48
N GLU A 13 -11.71 -18.26 -32.23
CA GLU A 13 -12.79 -17.45 -31.68
C GLU A 13 -12.72 -16.00 -32.18
N ARG A 14 -13.85 -15.42 -32.59
CA ARG A 14 -13.96 -14.04 -33.10
C ARG A 14 -14.84 -13.14 -32.24
N ALA A 15 -15.69 -13.71 -31.39
CA ALA A 15 -16.55 -12.91 -30.51
C ALA A 15 -15.71 -12.33 -29.35
N PRO A 16 -15.66 -10.99 -29.20
CA PRO A 16 -14.81 -10.35 -28.20
C PRO A 16 -15.07 -10.84 -26.76
N ALA A 17 -16.35 -11.06 -26.41
CA ALA A 17 -16.72 -11.54 -25.08
C ALA A 17 -16.17 -12.96 -24.78
N ARG A 18 -16.17 -13.86 -25.77
CA ARG A 18 -15.65 -15.22 -25.61
C ARG A 18 -14.13 -15.24 -25.62
N GLN A 19 -13.49 -14.42 -26.46
CA GLN A 19 -12.03 -14.23 -26.42
C GLN A 19 -11.60 -13.75 -25.03
N LYS A 20 -12.28 -12.73 -24.47
CA LYS A 20 -12.01 -12.24 -23.12
C LYS A 20 -12.14 -13.34 -22.08
N LEU A 21 -13.25 -14.08 -22.07
CA LEU A 21 -13.44 -15.17 -21.12
C LEU A 21 -12.34 -16.24 -21.21
N LEU A 22 -11.95 -16.64 -22.41
CA LEU A 22 -10.89 -17.62 -22.63
C LEU A 22 -9.53 -17.10 -22.18
N LEU A 23 -9.22 -15.83 -22.45
CA LEU A 23 -8.02 -15.16 -21.95
C LEU A 23 -8.02 -15.07 -20.43
N ASP A 24 -9.14 -14.69 -19.81
CA ASP A 24 -9.29 -14.63 -18.35
C ASP A 24 -9.05 -16.02 -17.72
N VAL A 25 -9.57 -17.10 -18.34
CA VAL A 25 -9.32 -18.48 -17.89
C VAL A 25 -7.84 -18.83 -18.02
N LEU A 26 -7.22 -18.57 -19.18
CA LEU A 26 -5.80 -18.86 -19.40
C LEU A 26 -4.92 -18.09 -18.41
N HIS A 27 -5.20 -16.82 -18.18
CA HIS A 27 -4.47 -15.98 -17.23
C HIS A 27 -4.51 -16.52 -15.80
N ASN A 28 -5.66 -17.05 -15.37
CA ASN A 28 -5.82 -17.60 -14.03
C ASN A 28 -5.25 -19.02 -13.86
N VAL A 29 -5.14 -19.79 -14.95
CA VAL A 29 -4.64 -21.18 -14.91
C VAL A 29 -3.15 -21.27 -15.21
N GLU A 30 -2.63 -20.39 -16.07
CA GLU A 30 -1.19 -20.28 -16.38
C GLU A 30 -0.48 -19.38 -15.38
N GLU A 31 -0.64 -19.69 -14.10
CA GLU A 31 0.00 -18.98 -13.01
C GLU A 31 1.21 -19.75 -12.46
N ASN A 32 2.18 -19.03 -11.90
CA ASN A 32 3.39 -19.60 -11.31
C ASN A 32 3.68 -18.98 -9.95
N SER A 33 2.65 -18.85 -9.10
CA SER A 33 2.75 -18.27 -7.77
C SER A 33 3.74 -19.02 -6.88
N GLY A 34 3.89 -20.34 -7.05
CA GLY A 34 4.85 -21.15 -6.30
C GLY A 34 6.32 -20.75 -6.53
N ALA A 35 6.66 -20.25 -7.72
CA ALA A 35 8.02 -19.76 -7.99
C ALA A 35 8.30 -18.45 -7.26
N GLU A 36 9.44 -18.37 -6.59
CA GLU A 36 9.84 -17.19 -5.79
C GLU A 36 11.05 -16.47 -6.38
N GLN A 37 12.03 -17.21 -6.91
CA GLN A 37 13.25 -16.62 -7.43
C GLN A 37 13.08 -16.15 -8.87
N ARG A 38 13.87 -15.14 -9.26
CA ARG A 38 13.89 -14.61 -10.62
C ARG A 38 14.27 -15.64 -11.67
N HIS A 39 15.16 -16.57 -11.33
CA HIS A 39 15.58 -17.58 -12.29
C HIS A 39 14.49 -18.63 -12.55
N ASP A 40 13.60 -18.86 -11.58
CA ASP A 40 12.50 -19.82 -11.67
C ASP A 40 11.28 -19.26 -12.44
N ASP A 41 11.14 -17.92 -12.48
CA ASP A 41 10.01 -17.25 -13.14
C ASP A 41 10.42 -15.91 -13.73
N ARG A 42 11.30 -15.93 -14.74
CA ARG A 42 11.76 -14.72 -15.43
C ARG A 42 10.62 -13.86 -16.00
N PRO A 43 9.59 -14.43 -16.66
CA PRO A 43 8.50 -13.64 -17.25
C PRO A 43 7.77 -12.77 -16.24
N TRP A 44 7.65 -13.20 -14.98
CA TRP A 44 7.11 -12.35 -13.93
C TRP A 44 7.88 -11.03 -13.88
N PHE A 45 9.22 -11.04 -13.81
CA PHE A 45 10.06 -9.84 -13.62
C PHE A 45 10.23 -8.93 -14.85
N GLU A 46 9.77 -9.36 -16.02
CA GLU A 46 9.95 -8.63 -17.28
C GLU A 46 9.02 -7.41 -17.41
N GLY A 47 9.46 -6.42 -18.20
CA GLY A 47 8.66 -5.25 -18.58
C GLY A 47 7.84 -5.51 -19.83
N GLU A 48 7.28 -4.48 -20.45
CA GLU A 48 6.62 -4.65 -21.77
C GLU A 48 7.59 -5.22 -22.82
N CYS A 49 7.12 -6.20 -23.57
CA CYS A 49 7.86 -6.80 -24.68
C CYS A 49 8.02 -5.77 -25.80
N GLY A 50 9.25 -5.33 -26.04
CA GLY A 50 9.60 -4.73 -27.33
C GLY A 50 11.11 -4.69 -27.53
N ALA A 51 11.51 -4.96 -28.77
CA ALA A 51 12.89 -5.05 -29.19
C ALA A 51 13.59 -3.69 -29.08
N GLY A 52 14.71 -3.62 -28.36
CA GLY A 52 15.52 -2.41 -28.24
C GLY A 52 16.67 -2.61 -27.25
N PRO A 53 17.95 -2.66 -27.69
CA PRO A 53 19.07 -3.05 -26.84
C PRO A 53 19.54 -2.03 -25.80
N ARG A 54 18.90 -0.85 -25.67
CA ARG A 54 19.56 0.31 -25.05
C ARG A 54 18.74 1.20 -24.11
N ASP A 55 17.54 0.83 -23.70
CA ASP A 55 16.74 1.70 -22.82
C ASP A 55 16.38 1.07 -21.47
N LYS A 56 16.26 1.96 -20.48
CA LYS A 56 15.78 1.71 -19.11
C LYS A 56 14.66 0.67 -19.06
N PRO A 57 14.48 -0.09 -17.96
CA PRO A 57 13.37 -1.02 -17.83
C PRO A 57 12.06 -0.35 -18.27
N ARG A 58 11.46 -0.88 -19.35
CA ARG A 58 10.19 -0.42 -19.91
C ARG A 58 9.11 -0.47 -18.83
N ALA A 59 8.04 0.30 -19.01
CA ALA A 59 6.91 0.35 -18.09
C ALA A 59 6.50 -1.06 -17.63
N GLY A 60 6.34 -1.22 -16.32
CA GLY A 60 5.95 -2.49 -15.68
C GLY A 60 7.08 -3.51 -15.47
N GLY A 61 8.34 -3.23 -15.82
CA GLY A 61 9.47 -4.13 -15.57
C GLY A 61 10.10 -4.01 -14.18
N VAL A 62 10.69 -5.09 -13.68
CA VAL A 62 11.33 -5.12 -12.35
C VAL A 62 12.85 -5.11 -12.46
N GLU A 63 13.45 -4.08 -11.87
CA GLU A 63 14.90 -3.84 -11.84
C GLU A 63 15.69 -5.09 -11.44
N SER A 64 16.85 -5.31 -12.07
CA SER A 64 17.67 -6.51 -11.93
C SER A 64 18.19 -6.77 -10.50
N ARG A 65 18.16 -5.75 -9.62
CA ARG A 65 18.49 -5.88 -8.19
C ARG A 65 17.55 -6.80 -7.43
N PHE A 66 16.28 -6.90 -7.83
CA PHE A 66 15.32 -7.75 -7.15
C PHE A 66 15.48 -9.20 -7.61
N LYS A 67 15.95 -10.07 -6.72
CA LYS A 67 16.23 -11.48 -7.03
C LYS A 67 15.05 -12.41 -6.77
N ASN A 68 14.06 -11.95 -6.00
CA ASN A 68 12.86 -12.71 -5.68
C ASN A 68 11.61 -11.81 -5.65
N LYS A 69 10.44 -12.42 -5.80
CA LYS A 69 9.15 -11.71 -5.90
C LYS A 69 8.85 -10.93 -4.62
N SER A 70 9.09 -11.55 -3.46
CA SER A 70 8.80 -10.95 -2.15
C SER A 70 9.61 -9.68 -1.89
N SER A 71 10.89 -9.64 -2.29
CA SER A 71 11.73 -8.45 -2.17
C SER A 71 11.20 -7.27 -2.98
N TYR A 72 10.65 -7.52 -4.18
CA TYR A 72 10.01 -6.48 -4.98
C TYR A 72 8.68 -6.04 -4.37
N MET A 73 7.85 -6.98 -3.90
CA MET A 73 6.56 -6.66 -3.28
C MET A 73 6.72 -5.85 -2.00
N ARG A 74 7.72 -6.20 -1.18
CA ARG A 74 8.14 -5.42 -0.01
C ARG A 74 8.53 -4.00 -0.40
N TYR A 75 9.43 -3.86 -1.38
CA TYR A 75 9.83 -2.56 -1.93
C TYR A 75 8.65 -1.75 -2.48
N SER A 76 7.69 -2.40 -3.13
CA SER A 76 6.47 -1.78 -3.65
C SER A 76 5.62 -1.18 -2.52
N CYS A 77 5.47 -1.92 -1.40
CA CYS A 77 4.82 -1.39 -0.20
C CYS A 77 5.59 -0.21 0.39
N GLU A 78 6.90 -0.37 0.61
CA GLU A 78 7.77 0.66 1.16
C GLU A 78 7.64 1.98 0.37
N ASN A 79 7.59 1.89 -0.96
CA ASN A 79 7.42 3.07 -1.82
C ASN A 79 6.09 3.79 -1.62
N ARG A 80 4.98 3.06 -1.38
CA ARG A 80 3.68 3.67 -1.07
C ARG A 80 3.76 4.45 0.24
N ILE A 81 4.32 3.84 1.27
CA ILE A 81 4.48 4.46 2.60
C ILE A 81 5.46 5.64 2.55
N ARG A 82 6.57 5.53 1.81
CA ARG A 82 7.49 6.66 1.54
C ARG A 82 6.79 7.82 0.83
N SER A 83 5.90 7.53 -0.12
CA SER A 83 5.10 8.57 -0.78
C SER A 83 4.22 9.31 0.23
N TYR A 84 3.62 8.60 1.18
CA TYR A 84 2.83 9.24 2.24
C TYR A 84 3.68 10.17 3.08
N MET A 85 4.88 9.74 3.49
CA MET A 85 5.82 10.59 4.23
C MET A 85 6.28 11.81 3.42
N LYS A 86 6.53 11.63 2.11
CA LYS A 86 6.87 12.74 1.20
C LYS A 86 5.76 13.79 1.16
N GLU A 87 4.49 13.36 1.14
CA GLU A 87 3.35 14.28 1.17
C GLU A 87 3.21 14.99 2.53
N VAL A 88 3.42 14.29 3.65
CA VAL A 88 3.42 14.88 4.99
C VAL A 88 4.51 15.96 5.11
N ASN A 89 5.72 15.67 4.62
CA ASN A 89 6.82 16.64 4.57
C ASN A 89 6.52 17.80 3.61
N GLY A 90 5.92 17.51 2.46
CA GLY A 90 5.54 18.52 1.46
C GLY A 90 4.49 19.51 1.99
N PHE A 91 3.73 19.15 3.01
CA PHE A 91 2.74 20.03 3.63
C PHE A 91 3.35 21.17 4.46
N ILE A 92 4.66 21.14 4.75
CA ILE A 92 5.32 22.16 5.58
C ILE A 92 5.14 23.59 5.08
N SER A 93 4.94 23.79 3.77
CA SER A 93 4.66 25.10 3.18
C SER A 93 3.32 25.69 3.67
N ASN A 94 2.34 24.84 3.95
CA ASN A 94 1.01 25.23 4.46
C ASN A 94 0.98 25.37 5.99
N VAL A 95 2.04 24.97 6.68
CA VAL A 95 2.14 25.11 8.14
C VAL A 95 2.47 26.56 8.50
N HIS A 96 1.79 27.08 9.53
CA HIS A 96 2.03 28.43 10.04
C HIS A 96 3.52 28.64 10.37
N PRO A 97 4.14 29.77 9.98
CA PRO A 97 5.60 29.97 10.10
C PRO A 97 6.16 29.66 11.49
N THR A 98 5.48 30.09 12.55
CA THR A 98 5.92 29.87 13.95
C THR A 98 5.84 28.41 14.41
N ALA A 99 5.12 27.55 13.68
CA ALA A 99 4.94 26.14 13.99
C ALA A 99 5.81 25.21 13.14
N ARG A 100 6.49 25.72 12.10
CA ARG A 100 7.23 24.90 11.12
C ARG A 100 8.35 24.06 11.74
N ASP A 101 9.14 24.64 12.65
CA ASP A 101 10.24 23.90 13.29
C ASP A 101 9.72 22.77 14.18
N ALA A 102 8.64 23.01 14.91
CA ALA A 102 8.01 22.00 15.74
C ALA A 102 7.37 20.89 14.90
N TYR A 103 6.72 21.25 13.79
CA TYR A 103 6.19 20.29 12.83
C TYR A 103 7.31 19.43 12.23
N LYS A 104 8.41 20.06 11.80
CA LYS A 104 9.59 19.37 11.24
C LYS A 104 10.19 18.36 12.23
N LYS A 105 10.35 18.75 13.50
CA LYS A 105 10.82 17.83 14.56
C LYS A 105 9.92 16.60 14.69
N ILE A 106 8.61 16.77 14.63
CA ILE A 106 7.66 15.66 14.68
C ILE A 106 7.77 14.77 13.42
N THR A 107 7.86 15.36 12.24
CA THR A 107 8.01 14.59 11.00
C THR A 107 9.35 13.82 10.96
N ASP A 108 10.40 14.37 11.54
CA ASP A 108 11.70 13.68 11.67
C ASP A 108 11.57 12.46 12.60
N LEU A 109 10.87 12.58 13.73
CA LEU A 109 10.57 11.44 14.61
C LEU A 109 9.77 10.34 13.89
N MET A 110 8.75 10.73 13.12
CA MET A 110 7.98 9.79 12.30
C MET A 110 8.84 9.10 11.25
N LEU A 111 9.74 9.84 10.60
CA LEU A 111 10.64 9.31 9.58
C LEU A 111 11.64 8.31 10.18
N GLU A 112 12.24 8.63 11.33
CA GLU A 112 13.13 7.69 12.02
C GLU A 112 12.40 6.42 12.45
N LYS A 113 11.17 6.55 12.95
CA LYS A 113 10.33 5.38 13.24
C LYS A 113 9.99 4.58 11.98
N LEU A 114 9.67 5.23 10.85
CA LEU A 114 9.45 4.53 9.58
C LEU A 114 10.69 3.77 9.11
N LYS A 115 11.89 4.35 9.25
CA LYS A 115 13.15 3.68 8.92
C LYS A 115 13.36 2.44 9.78
N SER A 116 13.10 2.52 11.08
CA SER A 116 13.31 1.38 12.00
C SER A 116 12.39 0.20 11.69
N VAL A 117 11.17 0.45 11.20
CA VAL A 117 10.22 -0.59 10.77
C VAL A 117 10.25 -0.87 9.26
N LYS A 118 11.31 -0.42 8.56
CA LYS A 118 11.49 -0.62 7.11
C LYS A 118 10.25 -0.21 6.29
N TYR A 119 9.67 0.94 6.62
CA TYR A 119 8.51 1.54 5.95
C TYR A 119 7.31 0.58 5.80
N ASN A 120 7.12 -0.33 6.77
CA ASN A 120 6.06 -1.34 6.77
C ASN A 120 6.00 -2.18 5.49
N GLY A 121 7.17 -2.42 4.88
CA GLY A 121 7.28 -3.23 3.67
C GLY A 121 6.67 -4.63 3.82
N CYS A 122 6.68 -5.17 5.05
CA CYS A 122 6.11 -6.46 5.44
C CYS A 122 4.63 -6.63 5.04
N TYR A 123 3.86 -5.54 4.93
CA TYR A 123 2.45 -5.63 4.53
C TYR A 123 2.24 -6.37 3.22
N PHE A 124 3.17 -6.28 2.26
CA PHE A 124 3.07 -6.97 0.97
C PHE A 124 3.99 -8.18 0.84
N ASP A 125 4.60 -8.65 1.92
CA ASP A 125 5.56 -9.74 1.89
C ASP A 125 4.93 -11.05 2.35
N ARG A 126 4.65 -11.97 1.42
CA ARG A 126 4.11 -13.29 1.76
C ARG A 126 5.03 -14.16 2.60
N ARG A 127 6.34 -13.85 2.66
CA ARG A 127 7.35 -14.56 3.45
C ARG A 127 7.57 -13.96 4.84
N GLU A 128 6.85 -12.91 5.20
CA GLU A 128 6.85 -12.40 6.57
C GLU A 128 6.30 -13.47 7.51
N GLU A 129 7.02 -13.73 8.60
CA GLU A 129 6.69 -14.81 9.55
C GLU A 129 5.51 -14.42 10.43
N GLU A 130 5.44 -13.15 10.80
CA GLU A 130 4.33 -12.61 11.58
C GLU A 130 3.10 -12.44 10.68
N GLU A 131 2.11 -13.33 10.82
CA GLU A 131 0.88 -13.30 10.02
C GLU A 131 0.12 -11.97 10.16
N THR A 132 0.10 -11.38 11.36
CA THR A 132 -0.52 -10.07 11.63
C THR A 132 0.20 -8.91 10.94
N ALA A 133 1.45 -9.09 10.52
CA ALA A 133 2.25 -8.07 9.86
C ALA A 133 2.09 -8.06 8.32
N ARG A 134 1.44 -9.05 7.71
CA ARG A 134 1.26 -9.14 6.25
C ARG A 134 -0.21 -9.11 5.86
N LEU A 135 -0.52 -8.52 4.71
CA LEU A 135 -1.89 -8.38 4.20
C LEU A 135 -2.31 -9.53 3.26
N CYS A 136 -1.45 -10.52 3.08
CA CYS A 136 -1.70 -11.64 2.18
C CYS A 136 -1.51 -12.99 2.87
N THR A 137 -2.08 -14.05 2.26
CA THR A 137 -1.83 -15.44 2.67
C THR A 137 -0.40 -15.86 2.35
N VAL A 138 0.06 -17.04 2.82
CA VAL A 138 1.45 -17.51 2.55
C VAL A 138 1.70 -17.76 1.06
N GLU A 139 0.64 -18.02 0.31
CA GLU A 139 0.65 -18.16 -1.14
C GLU A 139 0.68 -16.81 -1.87
N GLY A 140 0.41 -15.70 -1.16
CA GLY A 140 0.41 -14.34 -1.71
C GLY A 140 -0.94 -13.81 -2.15
N TRP A 141 -2.06 -14.39 -1.66
CA TRP A 141 -3.40 -13.88 -1.95
C TRP A 141 -3.75 -12.68 -1.08
N PHE A 142 -4.07 -11.56 -1.70
CA PHE A 142 -4.61 -10.37 -1.05
C PHE A 142 -6.12 -10.32 -1.24
N SER A 143 -6.83 -9.92 -0.18
CA SER A 143 -8.27 -9.71 -0.20
C SER A 143 -8.60 -8.24 0.03
N CYS A 144 -9.54 -7.71 -0.75
CA CYS A 144 -10.02 -6.35 -0.56
C CYS A 144 -10.74 -6.23 0.79
N GLN A 145 -10.36 -5.25 1.59
CA GLN A 145 -10.94 -4.98 2.91
C GLN A 145 -12.23 -4.15 2.84
N GLY A 146 -12.73 -3.87 1.63
CA GLY A 146 -13.92 -3.06 1.39
C GLY A 146 -13.67 -1.55 1.49
N PRO A 147 -14.63 -0.73 1.06
CA PRO A 147 -14.53 0.73 1.17
C PRO A 147 -14.33 1.19 2.63
N PHE A 148 -13.92 2.44 2.83
CA PHE A 148 -13.66 3.00 4.16
C PHE A 148 -14.88 2.89 5.12
N ASP A 149 -16.10 2.89 4.58
CA ASP A 149 -17.37 2.89 5.31
C ASP A 149 -18.01 1.50 5.47
N ARG A 150 -17.28 0.42 5.19
CA ARG A 150 -17.76 -0.97 5.38
C ARG A 150 -16.66 -1.88 5.84
N ASP A 151 -16.99 -2.89 6.63
CA ASP A 151 -15.99 -3.83 7.17
C ASP A 151 -15.55 -4.90 6.18
N PHE A 152 -16.24 -5.05 5.05
CA PHE A 152 -15.95 -6.08 4.06
C PHE A 152 -16.16 -5.60 2.62
N CYS A 153 -15.50 -6.29 1.68
CA CYS A 153 -15.70 -6.08 0.24
C CYS A 153 -16.93 -6.85 -0.26
N PRO A 154 -18.00 -6.17 -0.73
CA PRO A 154 -19.21 -6.84 -1.20
C PRO A 154 -18.97 -7.71 -2.44
N CYS A 155 -18.00 -7.32 -3.28
CA CYS A 155 -17.63 -8.06 -4.49
C CYS A 155 -16.56 -9.13 -4.25
N LYS A 156 -16.07 -9.30 -3.01
CA LYS A 156 -15.01 -10.26 -2.63
C LYS A 156 -13.79 -10.21 -3.56
N HIS A 157 -13.41 -9.01 -4.02
CA HIS A 157 -12.23 -8.83 -4.86
C HIS A 157 -10.99 -9.42 -4.17
N SER A 158 -10.23 -10.22 -4.90
CA SER A 158 -8.96 -10.79 -4.49
C SER A 158 -7.96 -10.73 -5.63
N ILE A 159 -6.67 -10.83 -5.31
CA ILE A 159 -5.59 -10.84 -6.29
C ILE A 159 -4.36 -11.54 -5.72
N ASN A 160 -3.62 -12.25 -6.56
CA ASN A 160 -2.30 -12.75 -6.21
C ASN A 160 -1.25 -12.09 -7.12
N PRO A 161 -0.56 -11.01 -6.68
CA PRO A 161 0.46 -10.34 -7.49
C PRO A 161 1.72 -11.19 -7.67
N TYR A 162 1.87 -12.32 -6.95
CA TYR A 162 2.96 -13.26 -7.13
C TYR A 162 2.71 -14.26 -8.27
N SER A 163 1.47 -14.38 -8.73
CA SER A 163 1.06 -15.37 -9.75
C SER A 163 1.74 -15.17 -11.10
N ASN A 164 1.64 -13.96 -11.66
CA ASN A 164 2.14 -13.61 -12.99
C ASN A 164 2.38 -12.10 -13.12
N ARG A 165 2.98 -11.70 -14.25
CA ARG A 165 3.34 -10.30 -14.55
C ARG A 165 2.14 -9.36 -14.55
N GLU A 166 1.03 -9.75 -15.16
CA GLU A 166 -0.14 -8.89 -15.29
C GLU A 166 -0.85 -8.69 -13.94
N SER A 167 -0.99 -9.73 -13.13
CA SER A 167 -1.49 -9.62 -11.75
C SER A 167 -0.63 -8.67 -10.91
N ARG A 168 0.70 -8.73 -11.05
CA ARG A 168 1.59 -7.76 -10.39
C ARG A 168 1.33 -6.32 -10.84
N ILE A 169 1.16 -6.11 -12.15
CA ILE A 169 0.88 -4.78 -12.70
C ILE A 169 -0.50 -4.29 -12.22
N LEU A 170 -1.53 -5.12 -12.28
CA LEU A 170 -2.87 -4.81 -11.81
C LEU A 170 -2.88 -4.44 -10.32
N PHE A 171 -2.03 -5.08 -9.50
CA PHE A 171 -1.90 -4.73 -8.09
C PHE A 171 -1.41 -3.29 -7.84
N SER A 172 -0.78 -2.64 -8.83
CA SER A 172 -0.47 -1.21 -8.74
C SER A 172 -1.72 -0.32 -8.70
N THR A 173 -2.87 -0.81 -9.17
CA THR A 173 -4.16 -0.11 -9.10
C THR A 173 -4.87 -0.27 -7.77
N TRP A 174 -4.47 -1.27 -6.96
CA TRP A 174 -4.96 -1.46 -5.60
C TRP A 174 -4.37 -0.39 -4.68
N ASN A 175 -5.16 0.13 -3.76
CA ASN A 175 -4.77 1.25 -2.90
C ASN A 175 -4.67 0.82 -1.44
N LEU A 176 -3.73 1.41 -0.69
CA LEU A 176 -3.79 1.46 0.76
C LEU A 176 -4.51 2.76 1.13
N ASP A 177 -5.83 2.69 1.20
CA ASP A 177 -6.72 3.83 1.40
C ASP A 177 -6.79 4.22 2.88
N HIS A 178 -6.74 5.52 3.16
CA HIS A 178 -6.80 6.04 4.52
C HIS A 178 -8.26 6.17 4.96
N ILE A 179 -8.68 5.46 6.01
CA ILE A 179 -10.06 5.56 6.55
C ILE A 179 -10.35 7.00 6.97
N ILE A 180 -9.51 7.58 7.85
CA ILE A 180 -9.45 9.00 8.11
C ILE A 180 -8.47 9.62 7.12
N GLU A 181 -8.99 10.43 6.20
CA GLU A 181 -8.24 10.95 5.05
C GLU A 181 -6.97 11.71 5.46
N LYS A 182 -5.83 11.24 4.96
CA LYS A 182 -4.52 11.85 5.22
C LYS A 182 -4.46 13.33 4.84
N LYS A 183 -4.73 13.66 3.57
CA LYS A 183 -4.55 15.03 3.03
C LYS A 183 -5.62 16.01 3.50
N ARG A 184 -6.86 15.52 3.67
CA ARG A 184 -8.00 16.38 4.04
C ARG A 184 -8.14 16.56 5.55
N THR A 185 -7.75 15.57 6.34
CA THR A 185 -8.00 15.57 7.78
C THR A 185 -6.71 15.43 8.60
N VAL A 186 -5.97 14.34 8.46
CA VAL A 186 -4.90 13.98 9.41
C VAL A 186 -3.74 14.99 9.39
N VAL A 187 -3.25 15.35 8.20
CA VAL A 187 -2.11 16.27 8.05
C VAL A 187 -2.45 17.71 8.45
N PRO A 188 -3.59 18.29 8.00
CA PRO A 188 -4.04 19.59 8.51
C PRO A 188 -4.24 19.60 10.03
N GLU A 189 -4.83 18.56 10.62
CA GLU A 189 -5.02 18.45 12.06
C GLU A 189 -3.68 18.41 12.82
N LEU A 190 -2.69 17.69 12.31
CA LEU A 190 -1.34 17.68 12.90
C LEU A 190 -0.74 19.10 12.89
N ALA A 191 -0.84 19.82 11.77
CA ALA A 191 -0.31 21.18 11.66
C ALA A 191 -0.98 22.14 12.66
N GLU A 192 -2.32 22.09 12.76
CA GLU A 192 -3.06 22.89 13.72
C GLU A 192 -2.78 22.47 15.17
N ALA A 193 -2.66 21.17 15.46
CA ALA A 193 -2.33 20.68 16.79
C ALA A 193 -0.96 21.20 17.27
N VAL A 194 0.03 21.26 16.37
CA VAL A 194 1.37 21.82 16.65
C VAL A 194 1.29 23.33 16.90
N LYS A 195 0.50 24.06 16.13
CA LYS A 195 0.32 25.51 16.27
C LYS A 195 -0.42 25.86 17.57
N ALA A 196 -1.53 25.19 17.85
CA ALA A 196 -2.43 25.45 18.99
C ALA A 196 -2.02 24.73 20.29
N ARG A 197 -0.81 24.15 20.33
CA ARG A 197 -0.40 23.27 21.43
C ARG A 197 -0.42 23.94 22.80
N ASP A 198 -0.17 25.25 22.89
CA ASP A 198 -0.24 26.03 24.14
C ASP A 198 0.46 25.32 25.34
N GLY A 199 1.72 24.94 25.13
CA GLY A 199 2.53 24.19 26.11
C GLY A 199 2.21 22.70 26.26
N ARG A 200 1.17 22.17 25.60
CA ARG A 200 0.91 20.72 25.52
C ARG A 200 1.87 20.03 24.57
N GLU A 201 2.13 18.76 24.84
CA GLU A 201 2.92 17.90 23.95
C GLU A 201 1.98 17.17 22.96
N VAL A 202 2.24 17.34 21.66
CA VAL A 202 1.50 16.63 20.61
C VAL A 202 1.88 15.15 20.67
N ASN A 203 0.86 14.29 20.68
CA ASN A 203 1.02 12.84 20.61
C ASN A 203 1.29 12.43 19.15
N TRP A 204 2.53 12.57 18.71
CA TRP A 204 2.90 12.26 17.34
C TRP A 204 2.72 10.78 16.99
N GLU A 205 2.78 9.86 17.97
CA GLU A 205 2.55 8.44 17.74
C GLU A 205 1.12 8.15 17.25
N TYR A 206 0.13 8.91 17.73
CA TYR A 206 -1.24 8.80 17.25
C TYR A 206 -1.35 9.18 15.76
N PHE A 207 -0.73 10.30 15.36
CA PHE A 207 -0.70 10.68 13.95
C PHE A 207 0.11 9.68 13.10
N TYR A 208 1.19 9.13 13.64
CA TYR A 208 1.95 8.07 12.97
C TYR A 208 1.07 6.85 12.67
N GLN A 209 0.26 6.40 13.64
CA GLN A 209 -0.70 5.30 13.44
C GLN A 209 -1.66 5.62 12.29
N LEU A 210 -2.26 6.80 12.31
CA LEU A 210 -3.19 7.23 11.27
C LEU A 210 -2.54 7.35 9.88
N LEU A 211 -1.27 7.75 9.81
CA LEU A 211 -0.62 8.04 8.54
C LEU A 211 -0.03 6.80 7.86
N PHE A 212 0.45 5.83 8.63
CA PHE A 212 1.36 4.81 8.10
C PHE A 212 1.02 3.37 8.47
N THR A 213 -0.01 3.13 9.29
CA THR A 213 -0.30 1.79 9.81
C THR A 213 -1.68 1.29 9.40
N LEU A 214 -1.91 -0.02 9.54
CA LEU A 214 -3.19 -0.66 9.28
C LEU A 214 -4.31 -0.22 10.23
N ASP A 215 -4.00 0.49 11.31
CA ASP A 215 -4.99 1.13 12.18
C ASP A 215 -5.90 2.11 11.40
N ASN A 216 -5.40 2.67 10.30
CA ASN A 216 -6.13 3.61 9.46
C ASN A 216 -5.97 3.33 7.95
N LEU A 217 -5.27 2.27 7.56
CA LEU A 217 -5.05 1.89 6.16
C LEU A 217 -5.86 0.64 5.81
N LYS A 218 -6.64 0.71 4.72
CA LYS A 218 -7.33 -0.43 4.12
C LYS A 218 -6.79 -0.72 2.73
N LEU A 219 -6.42 -1.96 2.48
CA LEU A 219 -6.11 -2.45 1.16
C LEU A 219 -7.41 -2.66 0.36
N VAL A 220 -7.58 -1.87 -0.69
CA VAL A 220 -8.80 -1.85 -1.49
C VAL A 220 -8.52 -1.98 -2.98
N HIS A 221 -9.36 -2.78 -3.64
CA HIS A 221 -9.46 -2.79 -5.09
C HIS A 221 -9.89 -1.39 -5.59
N ILE A 222 -9.47 -0.97 -6.78
CA ILE A 222 -9.79 0.35 -7.33
C ILE A 222 -11.29 0.66 -7.36
N ALA A 223 -12.14 -0.35 -7.62
CA ALA A 223 -13.60 -0.19 -7.63
C ALA A 223 -14.20 -0.01 -6.22
N CYS A 224 -13.47 -0.35 -5.15
CA CYS A 224 -13.87 -0.15 -3.76
C CYS A 224 -13.26 1.13 -3.16
N HIS A 225 -12.34 1.79 -3.85
CA HIS A 225 -11.73 3.04 -3.42
C HIS A 225 -12.68 4.21 -3.70
N LYS A 226 -13.50 4.57 -2.70
CA LYS A 226 -14.42 5.70 -2.79
C LYS A 226 -13.64 7.02 -2.71
N LYS A 227 -13.56 7.76 -3.81
CA LYS A 227 -12.88 9.08 -3.85
C LYS A 227 -13.69 10.23 -3.24
N THR A 228 -14.87 9.94 -2.71
CA THR A 228 -15.70 10.91 -1.98
C THR A 228 -15.03 11.34 -0.69
N ASN A 229 -15.50 12.42 -0.07
CA ASN A 229 -15.06 12.76 1.29
C ASN A 229 -15.49 11.65 2.26
N HIS A 230 -14.59 11.23 3.15
CA HIS A 230 -14.90 10.21 4.14
C HIS A 230 -15.70 10.78 5.33
N ASN A 231 -15.67 12.10 5.53
CA ASN A 231 -16.35 12.82 6.61
C ASN A 231 -15.98 12.28 8.01
N LEU A 232 -14.77 11.76 8.15
CA LEU A 232 -14.21 11.28 9.42
C LEU A 232 -13.17 12.28 9.96
N SER A 233 -13.18 12.45 11.27
CA SER A 233 -12.28 13.36 11.99
C SER A 233 -11.31 12.59 12.89
N CYS A 234 -10.16 13.20 13.18
CA CYS A 234 -9.27 12.69 14.23
C CYS A 234 -9.97 12.66 15.60
N ASP A 235 -9.72 11.61 16.39
CA ASP A 235 -10.07 11.55 17.81
C ASP A 235 -9.33 12.64 18.59
N LYS A 236 -10.08 13.66 18.99
CA LYS A 236 -9.57 14.85 19.69
C LYS A 236 -8.93 14.50 21.04
N THR A 237 -9.32 13.38 21.66
CA THR A 237 -8.77 12.96 22.97
C THR A 237 -7.36 12.38 22.86
N LYS A 238 -6.93 11.98 21.66
CA LYS A 238 -5.62 11.36 21.41
C LYS A 238 -4.58 12.31 20.82
N ILE A 239 -4.96 13.53 20.45
CA ILE A 239 -4.08 14.52 19.79
C ILE A 239 -2.90 14.94 20.67
N TYR A 240 -3.12 15.08 21.97
CA TYR A 240 -2.11 15.52 22.93
C TYR A 240 -1.81 14.41 23.92
N ARG A 241 -0.56 14.32 24.39
CA ARG A 241 -0.21 13.37 25.45
C ARG A 241 -0.87 13.77 26.76
N LYS A 242 -1.33 12.77 27.53
CA LYS A 242 -1.84 12.98 28.88
C LYS A 242 -0.71 13.57 29.75
N ARG A 243 -1.00 14.63 30.50
CA ARG A 243 -0.06 15.14 31.52
C ARG A 243 0.17 14.02 32.53
N LYS A 244 1.42 13.61 32.75
CA LYS A 244 1.76 12.73 33.88
C LYS A 244 1.33 13.47 35.15
N GLN A 245 0.36 12.96 35.89
CA GLN A 245 0.11 13.43 37.24
C GLN A 245 1.32 13.02 38.07
N THR A 246 2.18 13.97 38.41
CA THR A 246 3.12 13.80 39.51
C THR A 246 2.25 13.68 40.76
N GLN A 247 2.00 12.45 41.22
CA GLN A 247 1.50 12.24 42.58
C GLN A 247 2.55 12.85 43.50
N LYS A 248 2.21 13.99 44.12
CA LYS A 248 2.92 14.44 45.30
C LYS A 248 2.68 13.36 46.35
N ILE A 249 3.71 12.57 46.63
CA ILE A 249 3.77 11.81 47.87
C ILE A 249 3.88 12.88 48.96
N SER A 250 2.77 13.10 49.66
CA SER A 250 2.73 13.84 50.92
C SER A 250 3.12 12.91 52.06
#